data_AF-F1YSH5-F1
#
_entry.id   AF-F1YSH5-F1
#
_cell.length_a   1.000
_cell.length_b   1.000
_cell.length_c   1.000
_cell.angle_alpha   90.00
_cell.angle_beta   90.00
_cell.angle_gamma   90.00
#
_symmetry.space_group_name_H-M   'P 1'
#
loop_
_entity.id
_entity.type
_entity.pdbx_description
1 polymer ?
#
loop_
_entity_poly.entity_id
_entity_poly.type
_entity_poly.pdbx_seq_one_letter_code
_entity_poly.pdbx_strand_id
1 'polypeptide(L)'
;MGSLSDIYSHLPESMDDLPPPPNEAAVEEADYRARHWVSPVKGPLTPGSEAHKHALAEMFRETFNPYRPSVINWPKLDPETLKRITSLPIWDIAVQTEGKARLRMAAYANLVTDPDMKDAISRNAWEENRHKEVLSKMVAAYDIPMAPEPPYVEPKDVEWAYLVTGFSECADSFFAFGMFELAKRSGYFPPELTDTFEPIMQEECRHILLFANWLAWNRAVMPWWRRPYFELKVLAVWAFLGYERLSLVRTVDDNGQVHTQDNNFTVTGTKEVTNIQINLPDFMQLCLDEDDRRFSGYDPRLLRPTTTPAIARVIRDVGRCWEFASGVFKANRKTAA
;
A
#
# COMPACT_ATOMS: atom_id res chain seq x y z
N MET A 1 23.10 -14.23 -12.33
CA MET A 1 22.44 -13.12 -11.62
C MET A 1 21.97 -12.18 -12.70
N GLY A 2 20.67 -12.09 -12.90
CA GLY A 2 20.14 -11.07 -13.81
C GLY A 2 20.13 -9.72 -13.09
N SER A 3 20.37 -8.63 -13.79
CA SER A 3 20.16 -7.28 -13.25
C SER A 3 18.67 -7.08 -12.93
N LEU A 4 18.32 -6.09 -12.09
CA LEU A 4 16.92 -5.67 -11.91
C LEU A 4 16.25 -5.34 -13.26
N SER A 5 17.02 -4.90 -14.27
CA SER A 5 16.53 -4.69 -15.63
C SER A 5 16.12 -5.97 -16.36
N ASP A 6 16.68 -7.14 -16.02
CA ASP A 6 16.30 -8.41 -16.64
C ASP A 6 14.89 -8.87 -16.24
N ILE A 7 14.37 -8.36 -15.12
CA ILE A 7 13.01 -8.62 -14.63
C ILE A 7 11.97 -7.86 -15.46
N TYR A 8 12.39 -6.73 -16.04
CA TYR A 8 11.58 -5.84 -16.85
C TYR A 8 11.72 -6.15 -18.34
N SER A 9 11.99 -7.39 -18.76
CA SER A 9 12.24 -7.74 -20.18
C SER A 9 11.21 -7.21 -21.21
N HIS A 10 10.02 -6.78 -20.77
CA HIS A 10 8.98 -6.12 -21.58
C HIS A 10 8.52 -4.73 -21.06
N LEU A 11 9.15 -4.20 -20.02
CA LEU A 11 8.90 -2.87 -19.43
C LEU A 11 10.16 -2.01 -19.60
N PRO A 12 10.04 -0.68 -19.78
CA PRO A 12 11.22 0.16 -19.93
C PRO A 12 12.05 0.19 -18.64
N GLU A 13 13.38 0.26 -18.81
CA GLU A 13 14.35 0.33 -17.69
C GLU A 13 14.18 1.60 -16.86
N SER A 14 13.88 2.73 -17.52
CA SER A 14 13.52 3.99 -16.87
C SER A 14 12.07 4.37 -17.18
N MET A 15 11.36 4.89 -16.18
CA MET A 15 10.02 5.45 -16.38
C MET A 15 10.04 6.69 -17.27
N ASP A 16 11.18 7.36 -17.39
CA ASP A 16 11.35 8.52 -18.27
C ASP A 16 11.40 8.13 -19.76
N ASP A 17 11.63 6.85 -20.07
CA ASP A 17 11.65 6.30 -21.43
C ASP A 17 10.25 5.98 -21.97
N LEU A 18 9.21 5.96 -21.12
CA LEU A 18 7.83 5.69 -21.52
C LEU A 18 7.31 6.76 -22.47
N PRO A 19 6.72 6.49 -23.64
CA PRO A 19 6.26 7.56 -24.53
C PRO A 19 5.29 8.52 -23.81
N PRO A 20 5.34 9.85 -24.08
CA PRO A 20 4.37 10.77 -23.51
C PRO A 20 2.95 10.38 -23.96
N PRO A 21 1.92 10.64 -23.13
CA PRO A 21 0.55 10.37 -23.52
C PRO A 21 0.21 11.20 -24.77
N PRO A 22 -0.51 10.61 -25.75
CA PRO A 22 -0.76 11.27 -27.02
C PRO A 22 -1.68 12.48 -26.90
N ASN A 23 -2.56 12.52 -25.89
CA ASN A 23 -3.48 13.60 -25.58
C ASN A 23 -4.05 13.43 -24.15
N GLU A 24 -4.82 14.43 -23.69
CA GLU A 24 -5.48 14.43 -22.37
C GLU A 24 -6.51 13.30 -22.23
N ALA A 25 -7.30 13.01 -23.27
CA ALA A 25 -8.28 11.92 -23.25
C ALA A 25 -7.63 10.54 -23.01
N ALA A 26 -6.41 10.31 -23.51
CA ALA A 26 -5.66 9.09 -23.25
C ALA A 26 -5.18 8.99 -21.79
N VAL A 27 -4.93 10.12 -21.13
CA VAL A 27 -4.62 10.17 -19.69
C VAL A 27 -5.87 9.83 -18.88
N GLU A 28 -7.01 10.43 -19.21
CA GLU A 28 -8.30 10.13 -18.56
C GLU A 28 -8.70 8.65 -18.74
N GLU A 29 -8.51 8.09 -19.94
CA GLU A 29 -8.79 6.68 -20.20
C GLU A 29 -7.84 5.75 -19.43
N ALA A 30 -6.54 6.09 -19.37
CA ALA A 30 -5.57 5.33 -18.58
C ALA A 30 -5.90 5.37 -17.08
N ASP A 31 -6.27 6.54 -16.57
CA ASP A 31 -6.71 6.74 -15.20
C ASP A 31 -8.01 5.98 -14.87
N TYR A 32 -8.99 6.01 -15.78
CA TYR A 32 -10.22 5.23 -15.63
C TYR A 32 -9.95 3.73 -15.60
N ARG A 33 -9.15 3.21 -16.55
CA ARG A 33 -8.77 1.79 -16.63
C ARG A 33 -7.96 1.35 -15.43
N ALA A 34 -7.09 2.21 -14.90
CA ALA A 34 -6.33 1.92 -13.68
C ALA A 34 -7.22 1.67 -12.45
N ARG A 35 -8.51 2.06 -12.50
CA ARG A 35 -9.48 1.92 -11.41
C ARG A 35 -10.58 0.90 -11.71
N HIS A 36 -10.78 0.54 -12.97
CA HIS A 36 -11.93 -0.25 -13.41
C HIS A 36 -11.50 -1.42 -14.28
N TRP A 37 -11.80 -2.63 -13.82
CA TRP A 37 -11.54 -3.84 -14.58
C TRP A 37 -12.47 -4.98 -14.20
N VAL A 38 -13.02 -5.66 -15.20
CA VAL A 38 -13.86 -6.84 -15.03
C VAL A 38 -13.42 -7.89 -16.04
N SER A 39 -13.28 -9.15 -15.60
CA SER A 39 -12.84 -10.20 -16.51
C SER A 39 -13.89 -10.43 -17.61
N PRO A 40 -13.48 -10.49 -18.89
CA PRO A 40 -14.40 -10.80 -19.99
C PRO A 40 -14.95 -12.23 -19.89
N VAL A 41 -14.22 -13.13 -19.21
CA VAL A 41 -14.61 -14.52 -19.00
C VAL A 41 -15.72 -14.61 -17.96
N LYS A 42 -16.81 -15.29 -18.32
CA LYS A 42 -17.95 -15.55 -17.43
C LYS A 42 -17.73 -16.82 -16.60
N GLY A 43 -18.40 -16.91 -15.46
CA GLY A 43 -18.32 -18.05 -14.54
C GLY A 43 -17.49 -17.79 -13.28
N PRO A 44 -17.30 -18.79 -12.43
CA PRO A 44 -16.54 -18.62 -11.18
C PRO A 44 -15.03 -18.50 -11.44
N LEU A 45 -14.37 -17.64 -10.66
CA LEU A 45 -12.91 -17.55 -10.60
C LEU A 45 -12.40 -18.32 -9.36
N THR A 46 -12.39 -19.64 -9.46
CA THR A 46 -11.96 -20.50 -8.34
C THR A 46 -10.44 -20.43 -8.17
N PRO A 47 -9.90 -20.18 -6.96
CA PRO A 47 -8.46 -20.16 -6.71
C PRO A 47 -7.72 -21.38 -7.26
N GLY A 48 -6.64 -21.14 -7.99
CA GLY A 48 -5.83 -22.18 -8.62
C GLY A 48 -6.33 -22.68 -9.97
N SER A 49 -7.51 -22.26 -10.43
CA SER A 49 -7.95 -22.51 -11.81
C SER A 49 -7.22 -21.58 -12.80
N GLU A 50 -7.08 -22.02 -14.05
CA GLU A 50 -6.51 -21.18 -15.12
C GLU A 50 -7.33 -19.89 -15.33
N ALA A 51 -8.66 -19.97 -15.24
CA ALA A 51 -9.52 -18.79 -15.35
C ALA A 51 -9.21 -17.75 -14.25
N HIS A 52 -9.00 -18.18 -13.00
CA HIS A 52 -8.62 -17.28 -11.90
C HIS A 52 -7.22 -16.69 -12.12
N LYS A 53 -6.25 -17.52 -12.50
CA LYS A 53 -4.87 -17.10 -12.77
C LYS A 53 -4.80 -16.05 -13.89
N HIS A 54 -5.45 -16.32 -15.02
CA HIS A 54 -5.49 -15.39 -16.15
C HIS A 54 -6.24 -14.10 -15.78
N ALA A 55 -7.39 -14.18 -15.11
CA ALA A 55 -8.12 -13.00 -14.70
C ALA A 55 -7.30 -12.10 -13.76
N LEU A 56 -6.56 -12.68 -12.80
CA LEU A 56 -5.63 -11.95 -11.96
C LEU A 56 -4.53 -11.25 -12.79
N ALA A 57 -3.88 -11.98 -13.69
CA ALA A 57 -2.77 -11.47 -14.48
C ALA A 57 -3.21 -10.40 -15.49
N GLU A 58 -4.33 -10.62 -16.18
CA GLU A 58 -4.94 -9.66 -17.09
C GLU A 58 -5.37 -8.39 -16.34
N MET A 59 -6.03 -8.52 -15.19
CA MET A 59 -6.38 -7.37 -14.35
C MET A 59 -5.17 -6.51 -14.07
N PHE A 60 -4.09 -7.11 -13.58
CA PHE A 60 -2.89 -6.35 -13.21
C PHE A 60 -2.21 -5.74 -14.44
N ARG A 61 -2.19 -6.46 -15.57
CA ARG A 61 -1.59 -6.00 -16.82
C ARG A 61 -2.36 -4.87 -17.49
N GLU A 62 -3.69 -4.98 -17.59
CA GLU A 62 -4.55 -4.05 -18.32
C GLU A 62 -4.82 -2.77 -17.53
N THR A 63 -4.76 -2.84 -16.21
CA THR A 63 -4.91 -1.66 -15.34
C THR A 63 -3.58 -0.97 -15.03
N PHE A 64 -2.46 -1.46 -15.61
CA PHE A 64 -1.14 -0.87 -15.43
C PHE A 64 -1.07 0.49 -16.11
N ASN A 65 -0.83 1.56 -15.34
CA ASN A 65 -0.76 2.91 -15.85
C ASN A 65 0.69 3.43 -15.83
N PRO A 66 1.37 3.50 -16.99
CA PRO A 66 2.75 3.95 -17.05
C PRO A 66 2.84 5.49 -17.08
N TYR A 67 2.41 6.17 -16.03
CA TYR A 67 2.64 7.61 -15.91
C TYR A 67 4.04 7.91 -15.39
N ARG A 68 4.58 9.08 -15.76
CA ARG A 68 5.97 9.46 -15.47
C ARG A 68 6.06 10.29 -14.17
N PRO A 69 6.86 9.89 -13.17
CA PRO A 69 7.11 10.74 -12.00
C PRO A 69 7.80 12.06 -12.34
N SER A 70 8.64 12.10 -13.37
CA SER A 70 9.40 13.30 -13.79
C SER A 70 8.53 14.44 -14.30
N VAL A 71 7.30 14.17 -14.74
CA VAL A 71 6.40 15.20 -15.30
C VAL A 71 5.44 15.77 -14.26
N ILE A 72 5.52 15.29 -13.01
CA ILE A 72 4.71 15.84 -11.91
C ILE A 72 5.13 17.30 -11.69
N ASN A 73 4.18 18.21 -11.88
CA ASN A 73 4.37 19.62 -11.60
C ASN A 73 4.12 19.88 -10.12
N TRP A 74 5.18 19.78 -9.30
CA TRP A 74 5.09 20.01 -7.86
C TRP A 74 4.55 21.41 -7.56
N PRO A 75 3.42 21.55 -6.85
CA PRO A 75 2.85 22.85 -6.56
C PRO A 75 3.77 23.68 -5.67
N LYS A 76 3.83 24.99 -5.92
CA LYS A 76 4.49 25.93 -5.00
C LYS A 76 3.66 26.04 -3.73
N LEU A 77 4.24 25.64 -2.61
CA LEU A 77 3.57 25.67 -1.31
C LEU A 77 3.79 27.03 -0.64
N ASP A 78 2.78 27.52 0.08
CA ASP A 78 2.96 28.65 0.99
C ASP A 78 3.88 28.24 2.17
N PRO A 79 4.48 29.21 2.89
CA PRO A 79 5.45 28.91 3.94
C PRO A 79 4.91 28.02 5.08
N GLU A 80 3.62 28.11 5.38
CA GLU A 80 3.01 27.30 6.44
C GLU A 80 2.86 25.85 5.98
N THR A 81 2.33 25.63 4.77
CA THR A 81 2.19 24.29 4.18
C THR A 81 3.56 23.65 3.93
N LEU A 82 4.54 24.40 3.43
CA LEU A 82 5.91 23.91 3.24
C LEU A 82 6.52 23.45 4.57
N LYS A 83 6.31 24.23 5.64
CA LYS A 83 6.78 23.84 6.98
C LYS A 83 6.11 22.57 7.47
N ARG A 84 4.80 22.40 7.25
CA ARG A 84 4.06 21.19 7.62
C ARG A 84 4.66 19.97 6.93
N ILE A 85 4.76 19.99 5.60
CA ILE A 85 5.26 18.84 4.82
C ILE A 85 6.71 18.51 5.18
N THR A 86 7.60 19.49 5.32
CA THR A 86 9.03 19.22 5.63
C THR A 86 9.26 18.79 7.07
N SER A 87 8.30 19.03 7.98
CA SER A 87 8.38 18.62 9.39
C SER A 87 7.94 17.18 9.66
N LEU A 88 7.32 16.50 8.68
CA LEU A 88 6.86 15.13 8.87
C LEU A 88 8.07 14.17 8.97
N PRO A 89 8.22 13.41 10.06
CA PRO A 89 9.39 12.56 10.31
C PRO A 89 9.33 11.21 9.56
N ILE A 90 8.78 11.23 8.34
CA ILE A 90 8.34 10.01 7.65
C ILE A 90 9.06 9.79 6.32
N TRP A 91 9.66 10.83 5.75
CA TRP A 91 10.11 10.80 4.36
C TRP A 91 11.25 9.83 4.11
N ASP A 92 12.24 9.79 5.02
CA ASP A 92 13.31 8.80 5.00
C ASP A 92 12.76 7.37 5.05
N ILE A 93 11.82 7.12 5.96
CA ILE A 93 11.20 5.82 6.15
C ILE A 93 10.40 5.43 4.91
N ALA A 94 9.61 6.36 4.34
CA ALA A 94 8.79 6.13 3.17
C ALA A 94 9.67 5.76 1.96
N VAL A 95 10.64 6.60 1.58
CA VAL A 95 11.53 6.34 0.43
C VAL A 95 12.28 5.02 0.59
N GLN A 96 12.80 4.74 1.79
CA GLN A 96 13.53 3.49 2.05
C GLN A 96 12.60 2.26 2.06
N THR A 97 11.35 2.40 2.47
CA THR A 97 10.36 1.32 2.47
C THR A 97 10.00 0.95 1.04
N GLU A 98 9.68 1.92 0.19
CA GLU A 98 9.43 1.69 -1.26
C GLU A 98 10.66 1.04 -1.92
N GLY A 99 11.85 1.53 -1.59
CA GLY A 99 13.10 0.98 -2.11
C GLY A 99 13.35 -0.48 -1.70
N LYS A 100 12.87 -0.91 -0.53
CA LYS A 100 12.91 -2.31 -0.09
C LYS A 100 11.79 -3.13 -0.71
N ALA A 101 10.58 -2.57 -0.84
CA ALA A 101 9.42 -3.24 -1.42
C ALA A 101 9.72 -3.65 -2.87
N ARG A 102 10.15 -2.72 -3.73
CA ARG A 102 10.56 -3.01 -5.12
C ARG A 102 11.56 -4.16 -5.22
N LEU A 103 12.56 -4.21 -4.32
CA LEU A 103 13.62 -5.22 -4.35
C LEU A 103 13.07 -6.59 -3.98
N ARG A 104 12.21 -6.65 -2.96
CA ARG A 104 11.61 -7.90 -2.50
C ARG A 104 10.62 -8.47 -3.52
N MET A 105 9.80 -7.61 -4.14
CA MET A 105 8.90 -8.00 -5.23
C MET A 105 9.70 -8.54 -6.42
N ALA A 106 10.75 -7.82 -6.83
CA ALA A 106 11.66 -8.22 -7.91
C ALA A 106 12.35 -9.56 -7.63
N ALA A 107 12.93 -9.71 -6.43
CA ALA A 107 13.59 -10.96 -6.03
C ALA A 107 12.60 -12.13 -6.06
N TYR A 108 11.37 -11.93 -5.60
CA TYR A 108 10.35 -12.98 -5.63
C TYR A 108 9.91 -13.31 -7.05
N ALA A 109 9.70 -12.32 -7.92
CA ALA A 109 9.39 -12.55 -9.34
C ALA A 109 10.45 -13.43 -10.04
N ASN A 110 11.72 -13.32 -9.66
CA ASN A 110 12.79 -14.18 -10.19
C ASN A 110 12.68 -15.66 -9.81
N LEU A 111 11.99 -15.98 -8.71
CA LEU A 111 11.73 -17.36 -8.29
C LEU A 111 10.48 -17.97 -8.95
N VAL A 112 9.58 -17.13 -9.45
CA VAL A 112 8.32 -17.57 -10.06
C VAL A 112 8.58 -18.12 -11.46
N THR A 113 8.08 -19.33 -11.72
CA THR A 113 8.22 -20.02 -13.01
C THR A 113 7.00 -19.89 -13.92
N ASP A 114 5.81 -19.69 -13.34
CA ASP A 114 4.60 -19.44 -14.13
C ASP A 114 4.71 -18.04 -14.78
N PRO A 115 4.60 -17.93 -16.12
CA PRO A 115 4.90 -16.71 -16.83
C PRO A 115 3.92 -15.57 -16.52
N ASP A 116 2.64 -15.87 -16.31
CA ASP A 116 1.63 -14.86 -15.99
C ASP A 116 1.83 -14.29 -14.60
N MET A 117 2.10 -15.15 -13.61
CA MET A 117 2.41 -14.70 -12.26
C MET A 117 3.73 -13.94 -12.18
N LYS A 118 4.73 -14.38 -12.94
CA LYS A 118 6.00 -13.65 -13.04
C LYS A 118 5.79 -12.25 -13.60
N ASP A 119 5.09 -12.09 -14.73
CA ASP A 119 4.78 -10.79 -15.33
C ASP A 119 4.01 -9.87 -14.36
N ALA A 120 2.99 -10.38 -13.69
CA ALA A 120 2.21 -9.60 -12.73
C ALA A 120 3.06 -9.09 -11.54
N ILE A 121 3.90 -9.94 -10.95
CA ILE A 121 4.74 -9.56 -9.80
C ILE A 121 5.90 -8.65 -10.26
N SER A 122 6.44 -8.86 -11.46
CA SER A 122 7.42 -7.96 -12.06
C SER A 122 6.86 -6.55 -12.29
N ARG A 123 5.60 -6.45 -12.75
CA ARG A 123 4.90 -5.16 -12.84
C ARG A 123 4.69 -4.53 -11.47
N ASN A 124 4.37 -5.33 -10.45
CA ASN A 124 4.27 -4.81 -9.09
C ASN A 124 5.60 -4.18 -8.65
N ALA A 125 6.71 -4.92 -8.78
CA ALA A 125 8.04 -4.39 -8.48
C ALA A 125 8.39 -3.09 -9.23
N TRP A 126 7.89 -2.94 -10.46
CA TRP A 126 8.05 -1.72 -11.24
C TRP A 126 7.24 -0.55 -10.68
N GLU A 127 5.99 -0.79 -10.24
CA GLU A 127 5.13 0.21 -9.61
C GLU A 127 5.68 0.66 -8.26
N GLU A 128 6.18 -0.26 -7.44
CA GLU A 128 6.91 0.04 -6.19
C GLU A 128 8.13 0.94 -6.44
N ASN A 129 8.90 0.66 -7.51
CA ASN A 129 10.01 1.52 -7.91
C ASN A 129 9.51 2.92 -8.30
N ARG A 130 8.30 3.03 -8.85
CA ARG A 130 7.66 4.30 -9.18
C ARG A 130 7.24 5.08 -7.95
N HIS A 131 6.73 4.42 -6.92
CA HIS A 131 6.43 5.07 -5.66
C HIS A 131 7.69 5.68 -5.05
N LYS A 132 8.81 4.93 -5.04
CA LYS A 132 10.12 5.45 -4.64
C LYS A 132 10.50 6.70 -5.44
N GLU A 133 10.45 6.64 -6.78
CA GLU A 133 10.85 7.76 -7.63
C GLU A 133 9.96 9.00 -7.44
N VAL A 134 8.64 8.83 -7.26
CA VAL A 134 7.74 9.95 -6.96
C VAL A 134 8.13 10.61 -5.63
N LEU A 135 8.34 9.81 -4.57
CA LEU A 135 8.73 10.33 -3.27
C LEU A 135 10.11 10.99 -3.31
N SER A 136 11.10 10.36 -3.96
CA SER A 136 12.45 10.92 -4.14
C SER A 136 12.42 12.27 -4.88
N LYS A 137 11.55 12.41 -5.90
CA LYS A 137 11.38 13.68 -6.63
C LYS A 137 10.65 14.73 -5.79
N MET A 138 9.68 14.33 -4.96
CA MET A 138 9.00 15.25 -4.04
C MET A 138 9.97 15.82 -3.00
N VAL A 139 10.74 14.97 -2.33
CA VAL A 139 11.68 15.42 -1.28
C VAL A 139 12.72 16.36 -1.86
N ALA A 140 13.20 16.09 -3.08
CA ALA A 140 14.09 16.99 -3.80
C ALA A 140 13.41 18.32 -4.18
N ALA A 141 12.15 18.29 -4.63
CA ALA A 141 11.41 19.48 -5.03
C ALA A 141 11.14 20.45 -3.86
N TYR A 142 10.98 19.92 -2.65
CA TYR A 142 10.72 20.70 -1.44
C TYR A 142 11.93 20.86 -0.52
N ASP A 143 13.12 20.45 -0.97
CA ASP A 143 14.39 20.53 -0.23
C ASP A 143 14.29 19.89 1.17
N ILE A 144 13.62 18.74 1.24
CA ILE A 144 13.45 17.96 2.46
C ILE A 144 14.76 17.21 2.73
N PRO A 145 15.42 17.44 3.88
CA PRO A 145 16.65 16.72 4.22
C PRO A 145 16.38 15.22 4.35
N MET A 146 17.24 14.42 3.72
CA MET A 146 17.14 12.96 3.74
C MET A 146 18.39 12.33 4.38
N ALA A 147 18.18 11.31 5.20
CA ALA A 147 19.24 10.41 5.63
C ALA A 147 19.78 9.62 4.42
N PRO A 148 21.06 9.21 4.46
CA PRO A 148 21.62 8.36 3.40
C PRO A 148 20.79 7.08 3.22
N GLU A 149 20.45 6.75 1.98
CA GLU A 149 19.75 5.49 1.69
C GLU A 149 20.68 4.30 2.01
N PRO A 150 20.22 3.31 2.81
CA PRO A 150 20.99 2.11 3.07
C PRO A 150 21.13 1.28 1.78
N PRO A 151 22.17 0.43 1.67
CA PRO A 151 22.33 -0.44 0.53
C PRO A 151 21.14 -1.41 0.40
N TYR A 152 20.58 -1.49 -0.80
CA TYR A 152 19.51 -2.43 -1.15
C TYR A 152 20.08 -3.84 -1.34
N VAL A 153 20.07 -4.63 -0.26
CA VAL A 153 20.58 -6.01 -0.26
C VAL A 153 19.42 -6.99 -0.45
N GLU A 154 19.58 -7.91 -1.41
CA GLU A 154 18.59 -8.95 -1.68
C GLU A 154 18.36 -9.82 -0.42
N PRO A 155 17.10 -10.11 -0.05
CA PRO A 155 16.81 -10.91 1.14
C PRO A 155 17.29 -12.36 0.99
N LYS A 156 17.83 -12.94 2.08
CA LYS A 156 18.25 -14.35 2.11
C LYS A 156 17.10 -15.32 1.92
N ASP A 157 15.95 -15.05 2.54
CA ASP A 157 14.70 -15.78 2.31
C ASP A 157 13.73 -14.87 1.56
N VAL A 158 13.72 -15.04 0.24
CA VAL A 158 12.94 -14.22 -0.70
C VAL A 158 11.44 -14.44 -0.53
N GLU A 159 10.98 -15.69 -0.31
CA GLU A 159 9.55 -15.97 -0.11
C GLU A 159 9.06 -15.39 1.22
N TRP A 160 9.86 -15.49 2.28
CA TRP A 160 9.56 -14.81 3.55
C TRP A 160 9.45 -13.30 3.35
N ALA A 161 10.43 -12.68 2.69
CA ALA A 161 10.45 -11.24 2.48
C ALA A 161 9.25 -10.76 1.65
N TYR A 162 8.84 -11.54 0.64
CA TYR A 162 7.64 -11.26 -0.15
C TYR A 162 6.36 -11.35 0.69
N LEU A 163 6.22 -12.40 1.51
CA LEU A 163 5.07 -12.53 2.42
C LEU A 163 4.99 -11.40 3.45
N VAL A 164 6.12 -11.05 4.08
CA VAL A 164 6.18 -9.92 5.02
C VAL A 164 5.72 -8.63 4.34
N THR A 165 6.21 -8.37 3.13
CA THR A 165 5.90 -7.14 2.39
C THR A 165 4.43 -7.09 1.99
N GLY A 166 3.89 -8.14 1.34
CA GLY A 166 2.49 -8.14 0.91
C GLY A 166 1.48 -8.14 2.07
N PHE A 167 1.77 -8.78 3.20
CA PHE A 167 0.91 -8.67 4.39
C PHE A 167 1.02 -7.29 5.08
N SER A 168 2.21 -6.67 5.07
CA SER A 168 2.37 -5.28 5.53
C SER A 168 1.55 -4.32 4.67
N GLU A 169 1.71 -4.35 3.35
CA GLU A 169 0.94 -3.54 2.39
C GLU A 169 -0.56 -3.71 2.61
N CYS A 170 -1.07 -4.95 2.75
CA CYS A 170 -2.49 -5.19 3.03
C CYS A 170 -3.03 -4.41 4.24
N ALA A 171 -2.20 -4.13 5.25
CA ALA A 171 -2.59 -3.34 6.40
C ALA A 171 -2.22 -1.86 6.25
N ASP A 172 -1.05 -1.55 5.69
CA ASP A 172 -0.57 -0.18 5.53
C ASP A 172 -1.44 0.57 4.51
N SER A 173 -1.74 -0.03 3.34
CA SER A 173 -2.66 0.56 2.35
C SER A 173 -4.06 0.75 2.94
N PHE A 174 -4.60 -0.20 3.72
CA PHE A 174 -5.92 -0.08 4.37
C PHE A 174 -6.02 1.19 5.25
N PHE A 175 -5.01 1.45 6.08
CA PHE A 175 -4.99 2.66 6.90
C PHE A 175 -4.62 3.91 6.09
N ALA A 176 -3.71 3.79 5.12
CA ALA A 176 -3.33 4.89 4.23
C ALA A 176 -4.55 5.43 3.47
N PHE A 177 -5.44 4.56 2.99
CA PHE A 177 -6.67 4.96 2.31
C PHE A 177 -7.54 5.90 3.16
N GLY A 178 -7.78 5.53 4.42
CA GLY A 178 -8.55 6.37 5.34
C GLY A 178 -7.81 7.65 5.77
N MET A 179 -6.51 7.57 6.04
CA MET A 179 -5.69 8.74 6.39
C MET A 179 -5.63 9.75 5.26
N PHE A 180 -5.48 9.27 4.03
CA PHE A 180 -5.38 10.09 2.83
C PHE A 180 -6.71 10.81 2.55
N GLU A 181 -7.83 10.10 2.63
CA GLU A 181 -9.15 10.72 2.50
C GLU A 181 -9.40 11.75 3.61
N LEU A 182 -8.98 11.46 4.85
CA LEU A 182 -9.08 12.41 5.95
C LEU A 182 -8.23 13.67 5.71
N ALA A 183 -7.02 13.51 5.19
CA ALA A 183 -6.14 14.62 4.81
C ALA A 183 -6.78 15.49 3.71
N LYS A 184 -7.35 14.87 2.66
CA LYS A 184 -8.09 15.59 1.60
C LYS A 184 -9.27 16.38 2.17
N ARG A 185 -10.11 15.76 3.00
CA ARG A 185 -11.28 16.43 3.63
C ARG A 185 -10.89 17.60 4.51
N SER A 186 -9.74 17.53 5.16
CA SER A 186 -9.28 18.57 6.08
C SER A 186 -8.73 19.83 5.39
N GLY A 187 -8.40 19.75 4.10
CA GLY A 187 -7.68 20.81 3.39
C GLY A 187 -6.32 21.12 4.02
N TYR A 188 -5.74 20.17 4.75
CA TYR A 188 -4.47 20.35 5.47
C TYR A 188 -3.30 20.52 4.50
N PHE A 189 -3.41 19.91 3.31
CA PHE A 189 -2.56 20.09 2.14
C PHE A 189 -3.39 20.54 0.94
N PRO A 190 -2.79 21.29 -0.01
CA PRO A 190 -3.48 21.75 -1.21
C PRO A 190 -3.89 20.57 -2.10
N PRO A 191 -5.05 20.63 -2.78
CA PRO A 191 -5.52 19.57 -3.67
C PRO A 191 -4.49 19.15 -4.72
N GLU A 192 -3.74 20.10 -5.27
CA GLU A 192 -2.71 19.85 -6.28
C GLU A 192 -1.61 18.92 -5.76
N LEU A 193 -1.29 19.00 -4.46
CA LEU A 193 -0.33 18.11 -3.82
C LEU A 193 -0.98 16.75 -3.52
N THR A 194 -2.18 16.72 -2.95
CA THR A 194 -2.83 15.45 -2.61
C THR A 194 -3.18 14.65 -3.86
N ASP A 195 -3.68 15.28 -4.91
CA ASP A 195 -4.12 14.57 -6.13
C ASP A 195 -2.95 13.92 -6.88
N THR A 196 -1.72 14.38 -6.66
CA THR A 196 -0.49 13.73 -7.15
C THR A 196 -0.31 12.32 -6.59
N PHE A 197 -0.82 12.05 -5.39
CA PHE A 197 -0.73 10.74 -4.71
C PHE A 197 -1.93 9.84 -4.96
N GLU A 198 -3.02 10.33 -5.56
CA GLU A 198 -4.19 9.50 -5.84
C GLU A 198 -3.86 8.28 -6.74
N PRO A 199 -3.03 8.42 -7.80
CA PRO A 199 -2.62 7.25 -8.59
C PRO A 199 -1.80 6.23 -7.78
N ILE A 200 -0.94 6.70 -6.85
CA ILE A 200 -0.17 5.84 -5.94
C ILE A 200 -1.14 5.04 -5.06
N MET A 201 -2.11 5.71 -4.43
CA MET A 201 -3.12 5.06 -3.59
C MET A 201 -3.94 4.02 -4.37
N GLN A 202 -4.14 4.23 -5.67
CA GLN A 202 -4.84 3.27 -6.51
C GLN A 202 -3.98 2.05 -6.87
N GLU A 203 -2.68 2.24 -7.03
CA GLU A 203 -1.75 1.14 -7.30
C GLU A 203 -1.53 0.28 -6.08
N GLU A 204 -1.42 0.88 -4.90
CA GLU A 204 -1.46 0.18 -3.61
C GLU A 204 -2.65 -0.77 -3.52
N CYS A 205 -3.84 -0.32 -3.94
CA CYS A 205 -5.03 -1.16 -4.00
C CYS A 205 -4.86 -2.36 -4.97
N ARG A 206 -4.22 -2.15 -6.12
CA ARG A 206 -3.90 -3.24 -7.07
C ARG A 206 -2.87 -4.20 -6.50
N HIS A 207 -1.88 -3.73 -5.76
CA HIS A 207 -0.82 -4.55 -5.16
C HIS A 207 -1.40 -5.52 -4.15
N ILE A 208 -2.24 -5.02 -3.25
CA ILE A 208 -2.92 -5.87 -2.25
C ILE A 208 -3.99 -6.77 -2.89
N LEU A 209 -4.60 -6.36 -4.00
CA LEU A 209 -5.48 -7.22 -4.82
C LEU A 209 -4.67 -8.36 -5.45
N LEU A 210 -3.50 -8.05 -6.01
CA LEU A 210 -2.59 -9.02 -6.58
C LEU A 210 -2.14 -10.01 -5.52
N PHE A 211 -1.66 -9.53 -4.37
CA PHE A 211 -1.16 -10.37 -3.29
C PHE A 211 -2.24 -11.30 -2.73
N ALA A 212 -3.46 -10.82 -2.50
CA ALA A 212 -4.56 -11.64 -2.00
C ALA A 212 -4.91 -12.79 -2.96
N ASN A 213 -4.95 -12.51 -4.27
CA ASN A 213 -5.25 -13.52 -5.28
C ASN A 213 -4.05 -14.45 -5.53
N TRP A 214 -2.83 -13.93 -5.58
CA TRP A 214 -1.61 -14.73 -5.66
C TRP A 214 -1.52 -15.70 -4.48
N LEU A 215 -1.78 -15.24 -3.26
CA LEU A 215 -1.70 -16.09 -2.07
C LEU A 215 -2.72 -17.25 -2.14
N ALA A 216 -3.94 -16.96 -2.61
CA ALA A 216 -4.96 -17.97 -2.82
C ALA A 216 -4.60 -18.96 -3.93
N TRP A 217 -4.09 -18.46 -5.07
CA TRP A 217 -3.60 -19.27 -6.18
C TRP A 217 -2.42 -20.15 -5.75
N ASN A 218 -1.40 -19.60 -5.11
CA ASN A 218 -0.21 -20.29 -4.65
C ASN A 218 -0.58 -21.42 -3.68
N ARG A 219 -1.48 -21.16 -2.72
CA ARG A 219 -2.00 -22.21 -1.81
C ARG A 219 -2.74 -23.33 -2.55
N ALA A 220 -3.44 -23.02 -3.63
CA ALA A 220 -4.26 -23.97 -4.37
C ALA A 220 -3.41 -24.86 -5.31
N VAL A 221 -2.37 -24.30 -5.95
CA VAL A 221 -1.50 -25.04 -6.86
C VAL A 221 -0.31 -25.72 -6.16
N MET A 222 -0.02 -25.33 -4.92
CA MET A 222 1.09 -25.91 -4.14
C MET A 222 0.84 -27.39 -3.82
N PRO A 223 1.88 -28.25 -3.93
CA PRO A 223 1.78 -29.64 -3.50
C PRO A 223 1.34 -29.74 -2.04
N TRP A 224 0.37 -30.61 -1.75
CA TRP A 224 -0.26 -30.71 -0.43
C TRP A 224 0.72 -30.91 0.73
N TRP A 225 1.87 -31.56 0.48
CA TRP A 225 2.91 -31.81 1.49
C TRP A 225 3.76 -30.58 1.83
N ARG A 226 3.85 -29.58 0.94
CA ARG A 226 4.51 -28.28 1.23
C ARG A 226 3.60 -27.35 2.02
N ARG A 227 2.29 -27.52 1.89
CA ARG A 227 1.28 -26.62 2.45
C ARG A 227 1.39 -26.43 3.97
N PRO A 228 1.60 -27.47 4.81
CA PRO A 228 1.78 -27.25 6.25
C PRO A 228 2.95 -26.32 6.59
N TYR A 229 4.09 -26.48 5.90
CA TYR A 229 5.25 -25.61 6.11
C TYR A 229 4.98 -24.18 5.64
N PHE A 230 4.32 -24.01 4.50
CA PHE A 230 3.93 -22.70 4.00
C PHE A 230 2.97 -21.98 4.96
N GLU A 231 1.96 -22.66 5.50
CA GLU A 231 1.04 -22.04 6.47
C GLU A 231 1.75 -21.70 7.79
N LEU A 232 2.70 -22.52 8.26
CA LEU A 232 3.54 -22.15 9.40
C LEU A 232 4.38 -20.90 9.10
N LYS A 233 4.91 -20.76 7.88
CA LYS A 233 5.61 -19.55 7.44
C LYS A 233 4.67 -18.33 7.48
N VAL A 234 3.46 -18.46 6.95
CA VAL A 234 2.44 -17.40 7.00
C VAL A 234 2.12 -17.00 8.44
N LEU A 235 1.91 -17.96 9.35
CA LEU A 235 1.68 -17.68 10.77
C LEU A 235 2.87 -16.97 11.42
N ALA A 236 4.09 -17.40 11.10
CA ALA A 236 5.30 -16.76 11.60
C ALA A 236 5.45 -15.32 11.09
N VAL A 237 5.07 -15.04 9.84
CA VAL A 237 5.01 -13.67 9.30
C VAL A 237 4.00 -12.82 10.06
N TRP A 238 2.78 -13.33 10.31
CA TRP A 238 1.80 -12.61 11.12
C TRP A 238 2.27 -12.33 12.54
N ALA A 239 2.93 -13.31 13.19
CA ALA A 239 3.52 -13.12 14.51
C ALA A 239 4.64 -12.06 14.48
N PHE A 240 5.49 -12.08 13.45
CA PHE A 240 6.53 -11.09 13.23
C PHE A 240 5.94 -9.68 13.04
N LEU A 241 4.93 -9.51 12.19
CA LEU A 241 4.27 -8.22 11.97
C LEU A 241 3.55 -7.71 13.23
N GLY A 242 2.90 -8.61 13.96
CA GLY A 242 2.30 -8.27 15.25
C GLY A 242 3.33 -7.81 16.27
N TYR A 243 4.48 -8.49 16.34
CA TYR A 243 5.60 -8.11 17.19
C TYR A 243 6.19 -6.75 16.79
N GLU A 244 6.45 -6.52 15.51
CA GLU A 244 7.02 -5.25 15.00
C GLU A 244 6.09 -4.06 15.26
N ARG A 245 4.77 -4.25 15.23
CA ARG A 245 3.79 -3.18 15.53
C ARG A 245 3.61 -2.94 17.03
N LEU A 246 3.78 -3.96 17.87
CA LEU A 246 3.76 -3.80 19.33
C LEU A 246 5.09 -3.28 19.89
N SER A 247 6.18 -3.45 19.14
CA SER A 247 7.53 -3.04 19.54
C SER A 247 7.79 -1.58 19.17
N LEU A 248 8.02 -0.75 20.19
CA LEU A 248 8.66 0.55 20.01
C LEU A 248 10.16 0.29 19.81
N VAL A 249 10.64 0.30 18.57
CA VAL A 249 12.07 0.13 18.31
C VAL A 249 12.76 1.47 18.60
N ARG A 250 13.60 1.50 19.63
CA ARG A 250 14.51 2.63 19.89
C ARG A 250 15.82 2.35 19.18
N THR A 251 16.09 3.02 18.09
CA THR A 251 17.41 3.07 17.47
C THR A 251 18.17 4.28 17.99
N VAL A 252 19.48 4.15 18.16
CA VAL A 252 20.36 5.28 18.48
C VAL A 252 21.35 5.38 17.34
N ASP A 253 21.43 6.55 16.72
CA ASP A 253 22.37 6.76 15.61
C ASP A 253 23.81 6.95 16.12
N ASP A 254 24.75 6.98 15.16
CA ASP A 254 26.18 7.16 15.42
C ASP A 254 26.52 8.55 16.03
N ASN A 255 25.56 9.47 16.06
CA ASN A 255 25.65 10.78 16.71
C ASN A 255 25.04 10.80 18.12
N GLY A 256 24.57 9.65 18.62
CA GLY A 256 23.96 9.51 19.94
C GLY A 256 22.53 10.03 20.04
N GLN A 257 21.87 10.32 18.92
CA GLN A 257 20.45 10.67 18.90
C GLN A 257 19.59 9.41 18.94
N VAL A 258 18.67 9.37 19.91
CA VAL A 258 17.68 8.29 20.01
C VAL A 258 16.58 8.56 18.99
N HIS A 259 16.59 7.80 17.91
CA HIS A 259 15.47 7.67 16.99
C HIS A 259 14.49 6.65 17.57
N THR A 260 13.38 7.12 18.13
CA THR A 260 12.23 6.24 18.36
C THR A 260 11.61 5.93 17.01
N GLN A 261 11.94 4.76 16.45
CA GLN A 261 11.24 4.21 15.31
C GLN A 261 9.90 3.69 15.81
N ASP A 262 8.88 4.54 15.72
CA ASP A 262 7.51 4.13 15.93
C ASP A 262 7.01 3.45 14.64
N ASN A 263 7.04 2.12 14.62
CA ASN A 263 6.42 1.34 13.55
C ASN A 263 4.87 1.51 13.54
N ASN A 264 4.28 2.28 14.47
CA ASN A 264 2.85 2.63 14.50
C ASN A 264 2.47 3.85 13.66
N PHE A 265 3.08 4.04 12.49
CA PHE A 265 2.66 5.09 11.54
C PHE A 265 1.13 5.15 11.35
N THR A 266 0.44 4.02 11.51
CA THR A 266 -1.02 3.85 11.41
C THR A 266 -1.85 4.40 12.59
N VAL A 267 -1.29 4.63 13.79
CA VAL A 267 -2.05 5.12 14.97
C VAL A 267 -1.66 6.54 15.37
N THR A 268 -0.39 6.93 15.21
CA THR A 268 0.11 8.29 15.49
C THR A 268 0.06 9.22 14.28
N GLY A 269 0.12 8.68 13.05
CA GLY A 269 0.18 9.46 11.82
C GLY A 269 -1.05 10.33 11.54
N THR A 270 -2.25 9.93 11.98
CA THR A 270 -3.48 10.72 11.79
C THR A 270 -3.39 12.13 12.39
N LYS A 271 -2.72 12.30 13.53
CA LYS A 271 -2.57 13.63 14.16
C LYS A 271 -1.59 14.55 13.44
N GLU A 272 -0.69 13.98 12.65
CA GLU A 272 0.35 14.71 11.93
C GLU A 272 -0.10 15.15 10.54
N VAL A 273 -1.13 14.49 9.98
CA VAL A 273 -1.59 14.71 8.60
C VAL A 273 -3.00 15.31 8.48
N THR A 274 -3.67 15.58 9.60
CA THR A 274 -4.96 16.28 9.62
C THR A 274 -5.15 17.16 10.85
N ASN A 275 -5.93 18.24 10.70
CA ASN A 275 -6.42 19.05 11.81
C ASN A 275 -7.81 18.59 12.32
N ILE A 276 -8.42 17.59 11.68
CA ILE A 276 -9.73 17.06 12.07
C ILE A 276 -9.54 16.09 13.24
N GLN A 277 -10.25 16.34 14.34
CA GLN A 277 -10.36 15.38 15.43
C GLN A 277 -11.39 14.30 15.04
N ILE A 278 -10.91 13.11 14.69
CA ILE A 278 -11.73 11.94 14.45
C ILE A 278 -11.54 10.95 15.61
N ASN A 279 -12.61 10.34 16.09
CA ASN A 279 -12.51 9.26 17.07
C ASN A 279 -12.10 7.95 16.38
N LEU A 280 -11.64 6.97 17.16
CA LEU A 280 -11.18 5.70 16.60
C LEU A 280 -12.28 4.94 15.82
N PRO A 281 -13.53 4.81 16.31
CA PRO A 281 -14.58 4.13 15.55
C PRO A 281 -14.90 4.76 14.19
N ASP A 282 -14.96 6.10 14.11
CA ASP A 282 -15.23 6.82 12.87
C ASP A 282 -14.03 6.74 11.92
N PHE A 283 -12.80 6.72 12.44
CA PHE A 283 -11.61 6.48 11.62
C PHE A 283 -11.59 5.06 11.04
N MET A 284 -11.93 4.03 11.84
CA MET A 284 -12.06 2.66 11.32
C MET A 284 -13.16 2.56 10.27
N GLN A 285 -14.28 3.28 10.44
CA GLN A 285 -15.33 3.33 9.42
C GLN A 285 -14.83 4.00 8.13
N LEU A 286 -14.10 5.10 8.23
CA LEU A 286 -13.53 5.77 7.07
C LEU A 286 -12.57 4.86 6.29
N CYS A 287 -11.69 4.13 6.98
CA CYS A 287 -10.82 3.16 6.31
C CYS A 287 -11.61 2.06 5.60
N LEU A 288 -12.69 1.54 6.22
CA LEU A 288 -13.56 0.53 5.59
C LEU A 288 -14.26 1.08 4.33
N ASP A 289 -14.80 2.29 4.40
CA ASP A 289 -15.49 2.92 3.27
C ASP A 289 -14.53 3.15 2.10
N GLU A 290 -13.31 3.60 2.40
CA GLU A 290 -12.28 3.89 1.40
C GLU A 290 -11.63 2.63 0.81
N ASP A 291 -11.52 1.55 1.59
CA ASP A 291 -11.14 0.21 1.12
C ASP A 291 -12.19 -0.33 0.13
N ASP A 292 -13.47 -0.31 0.52
CA ASP A 292 -14.58 -0.74 -0.33
C ASP A 292 -14.67 0.11 -1.61
N ARG A 293 -14.51 1.43 -1.50
CA ARG A 293 -14.53 2.36 -2.65
C ARG A 293 -13.44 2.02 -3.65
N ARG A 294 -12.20 1.83 -3.20
CA ARG A 294 -11.06 1.53 -4.10
C ARG A 294 -11.19 0.17 -4.76
N PHE A 295 -11.72 -0.83 -4.08
CA PHE A 295 -11.96 -2.16 -4.67
C PHE A 295 -13.21 -2.27 -5.55
N SER A 296 -14.10 -1.27 -5.53
CA SER A 296 -15.41 -1.34 -6.19
C SER A 296 -15.34 -1.43 -7.72
N GLY A 297 -14.27 -0.88 -8.32
CA GLY A 297 -14.07 -0.92 -9.77
C GLY A 297 -13.50 -2.24 -10.30
N TYR A 298 -13.04 -3.14 -9.43
CA TYR A 298 -12.47 -4.43 -9.82
C TYR A 298 -13.48 -5.57 -9.73
N ASP A 299 -13.30 -6.59 -10.58
CA ASP A 299 -14.14 -7.78 -10.63
C ASP A 299 -14.47 -8.33 -9.21
N PRO A 300 -15.74 -8.40 -8.82
CA PRO A 300 -16.13 -8.85 -7.48
C PRO A 300 -15.76 -10.32 -7.21
N ARG A 301 -15.44 -11.11 -8.25
CA ARG A 301 -15.01 -12.50 -8.14
C ARG A 301 -13.55 -12.65 -7.70
N LEU A 302 -12.71 -11.62 -7.87
CA LEU A 302 -11.34 -11.62 -7.35
C LEU A 302 -11.34 -11.47 -5.83
N LEU A 303 -10.37 -12.11 -5.18
CA LEU A 303 -10.25 -12.07 -3.72
C LEU A 303 -9.72 -10.71 -3.24
N ARG A 304 -10.20 -10.25 -2.09
CA ARG A 304 -9.74 -9.01 -1.43
C ARG A 304 -9.10 -9.36 -0.08
N PRO A 305 -8.16 -8.56 0.44
CA PRO A 305 -7.67 -8.71 1.81
C PRO A 305 -8.82 -8.66 2.83
N THR A 306 -8.86 -9.59 3.78
CA THR A 306 -9.97 -9.67 4.75
C THR A 306 -9.54 -9.44 6.20
N THR A 307 -8.27 -9.68 6.53
CA THR A 307 -7.80 -9.67 7.93
C THR A 307 -7.90 -8.27 8.56
N THR A 308 -7.28 -7.26 7.94
CA THR A 308 -7.31 -5.89 8.47
C THR A 308 -8.73 -5.31 8.50
N PRO A 309 -9.55 -5.43 7.43
CA PRO A 309 -10.95 -5.00 7.47
C PRO A 309 -11.78 -5.73 8.55
N ALA A 310 -11.55 -7.02 8.79
CA ALA A 310 -12.26 -7.74 9.85
C ALA A 310 -11.90 -7.22 11.25
N ILE A 311 -10.60 -6.97 11.50
CA ILE A 311 -10.14 -6.36 12.75
C ILE A 311 -10.74 -4.96 12.92
N ALA A 312 -10.70 -4.13 11.87
CA ALA A 312 -11.26 -2.77 11.89
C ALA A 312 -12.77 -2.76 12.20
N ARG A 313 -13.55 -3.69 11.62
CA ARG A 313 -14.99 -3.86 11.96
C ARG A 313 -15.18 -4.17 13.43
N VAL A 314 -14.39 -5.09 14.00
CA VAL A 314 -14.46 -5.41 15.43
C VAL A 314 -14.12 -4.19 16.29
N ILE A 315 -13.04 -3.47 15.98
CA ILE A 315 -12.65 -2.25 16.71
C ILE A 315 -13.76 -1.20 16.67
N ARG A 316 -14.31 -0.94 15.47
CA ARG A 316 -15.42 -0.02 15.27
C ARG A 316 -16.65 -0.40 16.09
N ASP A 317 -17.07 -1.66 16.02
CA ASP A 317 -18.32 -2.11 16.65
C ASP A 317 -18.20 -2.13 18.18
N VAL A 318 -17.05 -2.57 18.71
CA VAL A 318 -16.76 -2.50 20.16
C VAL A 318 -16.69 -1.05 20.63
N GLY A 319 -16.04 -0.17 19.87
CA GLY A 319 -15.93 1.24 20.20
C GLY A 319 -17.29 1.96 20.22
N ARG A 320 -18.16 1.70 19.22
CA ARG A 320 -19.53 2.23 19.19
C ARG A 320 -20.38 1.73 20.35
N CYS A 321 -20.26 0.44 20.71
CA CYS A 321 -20.93 -0.11 21.90
C CYS A 321 -20.47 0.59 23.18
N TRP A 322 -19.18 0.88 23.31
CA TRP A 322 -18.63 1.61 24.46
C TRP A 322 -19.12 3.07 24.51
N GLU A 323 -19.13 3.77 23.39
CA GLU A 323 -19.67 5.14 23.29
C GLU A 323 -21.14 5.19 23.69
N PHE A 324 -21.95 4.24 23.20
CA PHE A 324 -23.35 4.11 23.59
C PHE A 324 -23.51 3.87 25.09
N ALA A 325 -22.83 2.86 25.64
CA ALA A 325 -22.90 2.52 27.06
C ALA A 325 -22.48 3.70 27.94
N SER A 326 -21.34 4.32 27.63
CA SER A 326 -20.83 5.48 28.38
C SER A 326 -21.74 6.71 28.28
N GLY A 327 -22.39 6.92 27.14
CA GLY A 327 -23.42 7.95 26.94
C GLY A 327 -24.63 7.73 27.83
N VAL A 328 -25.16 6.51 27.89
CA VAL A 328 -26.28 6.12 28.77
C VAL A 328 -25.92 6.31 30.24
N PHE A 329 -24.73 5.87 30.67
CA PHE A 329 -24.27 6.07 32.06
C PHE A 329 -24.14 7.56 32.42
N LYS A 330 -23.61 8.39 31.52
CA LYS A 330 -23.51 9.84 31.74
C LYS A 330 -24.87 10.51 31.79
N ALA A 331 -25.81 10.11 30.94
CA ALA A 331 -27.18 10.64 30.93
C ALA A 331 -27.89 10.32 32.26
N ASN A 332 -27.80 9.07 32.74
CA ASN A 332 -28.41 8.64 34.00
C ASN A 332 -27.80 9.31 35.24
N ARG A 333 -26.51 9.67 35.20
CA ARG A 333 -25.87 10.46 36.27
C ARG A 333 -26.33 11.92 36.29
N LYS A 334 -26.65 12.50 35.14
CA LYS A 334 -27.18 13.88 35.05
C LYS A 334 -28.64 13.99 35.48
N THR A 335 -29.43 12.92 35.39
CA THR A 335 -30.82 12.87 35.90
C THR A 335 -30.90 12.55 37.39
N ALA A 336 -29.83 12.04 38.00
CA ALA A 336 -29.75 11.72 39.42
C ALA A 336 -29.13 12.83 40.29
N ALA A 337 -28.67 13.92 39.67
CA ALA A 337 -28.19 15.15 40.31
C ALA A 337 -29.17 16.28 40.02
#